data_AF-A0A972XCA4-F1
#
_entry.id   AF-A0A972XCA4-F1
#
_cell.length_a   1.000
_cell.length_b   1.000
_cell.length_c   1.000
_cell.angle_alpha   90.00
_cell.angle_beta   90.00
_cell.angle_gamma   90.00
#
_symmetry.space_group_name_H-M   'P 1'
#
loop_
_entity.id
_entity.type
_entity.pdbx_description
1 polymer ?
#
loop_
_entity_poly.entity_id
_entity_poly.type
_entity_poly.pdbx_seq_one_letter_code
_entity_poly.pdbx_strand_id
1 'polypeptide(L)'
;MTNEELQSFVKLVYASYDRILVPKDMADVCRAWKPYLETFDLPTCEKVLPNLCMQSLYLPKVWEIRIGVLNYLNKIVQPPNAQEAWAAYVGIMAAVNNGASSDYSPHPVLVATMKALGKGAGNLSAQYDRKQFESVYDSKLRQFQLQNYGTD
;
A
#
# COMPACT_ATOMS: atom_id res chain seq x y z
N MET A 1 -12.00 -0.22 18.32
CA MET A 1 -11.30 -0.59 19.57
C MET A 1 -11.57 0.44 20.66
N THR A 2 -11.59 0.01 21.92
CA THR A 2 -11.68 0.89 23.10
C THR A 2 -10.36 1.62 23.35
N ASN A 3 -10.36 2.65 24.21
CA ASN A 3 -9.14 3.38 24.54
C ASN A 3 -8.10 2.47 25.25
N GLU A 4 -8.54 1.47 26.02
CA GLU A 4 -7.67 0.51 26.72
C GLU A 4 -7.03 -0.49 25.76
N GLU A 5 -7.81 -0.96 24.77
CA GLU A 5 -7.33 -1.80 23.68
C GLU A 5 -6.30 -1.05 22.83
N LEU A 6 -6.55 0.22 22.50
CA LEU A 6 -5.61 1.05 21.75
C LEU A 6 -4.29 1.24 22.51
N GLN A 7 -4.34 1.48 23.82
CA GLN A 7 -3.14 1.59 24.66
C GLN A 7 -2.34 0.28 24.67
N SER A 8 -3.03 -0.86 24.77
CA SER A 8 -2.39 -2.18 24.74
C SER A 8 -1.73 -2.42 23.39
N PHE A 9 -2.42 -2.09 22.29
CA PHE A 9 -1.88 -2.20 20.95
C PHE A 9 -0.65 -1.31 20.73
N VAL A 10 -0.70 -0.03 21.13
CA VAL A 10 0.45 0.89 21.01
C VAL A 10 1.66 0.37 21.78
N LYS A 11 1.47 -0.17 23.00
CA LYS A 11 2.56 -0.81 23.75
C LYS A 11 3.15 -1.99 22.99
N LEU A 12 2.30 -2.84 22.41
CA LEU A 12 2.73 -3.99 21.63
C LEU A 12 3.53 -3.56 20.40
N VAL A 13 3.09 -2.52 19.68
CA VAL A 13 3.84 -1.98 18.54
C VAL A 13 5.20 -1.48 18.97
N TYR A 14 5.29 -0.66 20.02
CA TYR A 14 6.56 -0.14 20.50
C TYR A 14 7.50 -1.26 20.99
N ALA A 15 6.97 -2.25 21.72
CA ALA A 15 7.71 -3.42 22.16
C ALA A 15 8.24 -4.26 20.98
N SER A 16 7.48 -4.38 19.89
CA SER A 16 7.90 -5.12 18.69
C SER A 16 9.10 -4.49 17.95
N TYR A 17 9.39 -3.22 18.21
CA TYR A 17 10.54 -2.50 17.65
C TYR A 17 11.61 -2.16 18.71
N ASP A 18 11.57 -2.84 19.86
CA ASP A 18 12.47 -2.59 21.01
C ASP A 18 12.52 -1.11 21.44
N ARG A 19 11.41 -0.39 21.27
CA ARG A 19 11.28 1.02 21.68
C ARG A 19 10.55 1.14 22.99
N ILE A 20 11.08 1.98 23.87
CA ILE A 20 10.43 2.31 25.14
C ILE A 20 9.50 3.50 24.89
N LEU A 21 8.21 3.29 25.14
CA LEU A 21 7.24 4.36 25.17
C LEU A 21 7.28 5.03 26.55
N VAL A 22 7.56 6.34 26.58
CA VAL A 22 7.52 7.11 27.84
C VAL A 22 6.05 7.19 28.31
N PRO A 23 5.73 6.84 29.57
CA PRO A 23 4.37 6.84 30.07
C PRO A 23 3.64 8.19 29.93
N LYS A 24 4.40 9.29 29.94
CA LYS A 24 3.90 10.66 29.77
C LYS A 24 3.35 10.91 28.36
N ASP A 25 3.97 10.32 27.34
CA ASP A 25 3.62 10.54 25.94
C ASP A 25 2.52 9.59 25.47
N MET A 26 2.22 8.55 26.25
CA MET A 26 1.22 7.53 25.94
C MET A 26 -0.16 8.12 25.62
N ALA A 27 -0.60 9.12 26.40
CA ALA A 27 -1.89 9.76 26.18
C ALA A 27 -1.95 10.53 24.85
N ASP A 28 -0.86 11.22 24.49
CA ASP A 28 -0.78 11.99 23.25
C ASP A 28 -0.62 11.10 22.02
N VAL A 29 0.16 10.02 22.16
CA VAL A 29 0.30 8.99 21.11
C VAL A 29 -1.05 8.30 20.87
N CYS A 30 -1.74 7.86 21.92
CA CYS A 30 -3.08 7.26 21.76
C CYS A 30 -4.07 8.26 21.16
N ARG A 31 -4.02 9.54 21.54
CA ARG A 31 -4.88 10.58 20.94
C ARG A 31 -4.61 10.73 19.45
N ALA A 32 -3.35 10.70 19.02
CA ALA A 32 -2.97 10.78 17.62
C ALA A 32 -3.35 9.52 16.82
N TRP A 33 -3.34 8.35 17.46
CA TRP A 33 -3.62 7.07 16.80
C TRP A 33 -5.12 6.76 16.70
N LYS A 34 -5.91 7.26 17.65
CA LYS A 34 -7.33 6.97 17.78
C LYS A 34 -8.15 7.19 16.49
N PRO A 35 -8.05 8.34 15.78
CA PRO A 35 -8.85 8.56 14.56
C PRO A 35 -8.57 7.56 13.44
N TYR A 36 -7.43 6.87 13.48
CA TYR A 36 -7.02 5.93 12.45
C TYR A 36 -7.38 4.49 12.79
N LEU A 37 -7.51 4.17 14.08
CA LEU A 37 -7.64 2.78 14.56
C LEU A 37 -8.93 2.50 15.31
N GLU A 38 -9.69 3.53 15.73
CA GLU A 38 -10.91 3.33 16.52
C GLU A 38 -11.96 2.47 15.82
N THR A 39 -12.00 2.48 14.49
CA THR A 39 -12.92 1.69 13.65
C THR A 39 -12.57 0.21 13.57
N PHE A 40 -11.36 -0.20 13.98
CA PHE A 40 -10.88 -1.58 13.88
C PHE A 40 -10.87 -2.30 15.22
N ASP A 41 -10.97 -3.62 15.19
CA ASP A 41 -10.84 -4.51 16.34
C ASP A 41 -9.37 -4.82 16.67
N LEU A 42 -9.08 -5.02 17.96
CA LEU A 42 -7.73 -5.32 18.45
C LEU A 42 -7.13 -6.59 17.81
N PRO A 43 -7.85 -7.74 17.73
CA PRO A 43 -7.27 -8.97 17.18
C PRO A 43 -6.85 -8.84 15.72
N THR A 44 -7.60 -8.08 14.92
CA THR A 44 -7.23 -7.81 13.52
C THR A 44 -5.96 -6.96 13.43
N CYS A 45 -5.84 -5.94 14.28
CA CYS A 45 -4.64 -5.09 14.29
C CYS A 45 -3.39 -5.87 14.72
N GLU A 46 -3.50 -6.76 15.70
CA GLU A 46 -2.40 -7.62 16.15
C GLU A 46 -1.93 -8.61 15.08
N LYS A 47 -2.86 -9.17 14.28
CA LYS A 47 -2.50 -10.09 13.18
C LYS A 47 -1.69 -9.42 12.08
N VAL A 48 -1.86 -8.12 11.88
CA VAL A 48 -1.17 -7.35 10.83
C VAL A 48 0.23 -6.93 11.28
N LEU A 49 0.44 -6.77 12.59
CA LEU A 49 1.68 -6.26 13.16
C LEU A 49 2.93 -7.07 12.77
N PRO A 50 2.97 -8.41 12.83
CA PRO A 50 4.15 -9.18 12.41
C PRO A 50 4.56 -8.92 10.97
N ASN A 51 3.59 -8.86 10.04
CA ASN A 51 3.88 -8.59 8.64
C ASN A 51 4.45 -7.19 8.43
N LEU A 52 3.96 -6.19 9.17
CA LEU A 52 4.52 -4.83 9.14
C LEU A 52 5.95 -4.79 9.70
N CYS A 53 6.22 -5.51 10.79
CA CYS A 53 7.56 -5.59 11.39
C CYS A 53 8.58 -6.27 10.47
N MET A 54 8.14 -7.20 9.62
CA MET A 54 9.02 -7.84 8.63
C MET A 54 9.29 -6.95 7.41
N GLN A 55 8.40 -6.00 7.11
CA GLN A 55 8.51 -5.11 5.94
C GLN A 55 9.26 -3.80 6.23
N SER A 56 9.20 -3.30 7.46
CA SER A 56 9.84 -2.05 7.87
C SER A 56 10.82 -2.27 9.00
N LEU A 57 12.04 -1.76 8.83
CA LEU A 57 13.05 -1.70 9.89
C LEU A 57 12.72 -0.62 10.95
N TYR A 58 11.89 0.36 10.58
CA TYR A 58 11.55 1.50 11.42
C TYR A 58 10.13 1.38 11.96
N LEU A 59 9.91 1.97 13.14
CA LEU A 59 8.60 2.05 13.78
C LEU A 59 7.57 2.60 12.78
N PRO A 60 6.49 1.86 12.49
CA PRO A 60 5.54 2.24 11.47
C PRO A 60 4.75 3.44 11.95
N LYS A 61 4.40 4.31 11.01
CA LYS A 61 3.48 5.41 11.25
C LYS A 61 2.06 4.84 11.35
N VAL A 62 1.19 5.55 12.05
CA VAL A 62 -0.21 5.12 12.29
C VAL A 62 -0.95 4.80 11.00
N TRP A 63 -0.72 5.60 9.96
CA TRP A 63 -1.37 5.43 8.67
C TRP A 63 -0.90 4.16 7.95
N GLU A 64 0.36 3.72 8.16
CA GLU A 64 0.87 2.45 7.60
C GLU A 64 0.18 1.26 8.26
N ILE A 65 -0.08 1.34 9.57
CA ILE A 65 -0.84 0.32 10.29
C ILE A 65 -2.29 0.28 9.78
N ARG A 66 -2.93 1.44 9.64
CA ARG A 66 -4.29 1.53 9.07
C ARG A 66 -4.37 0.94 7.67
N ILE A 67 -3.40 1.24 6.80
CA ILE A 67 -3.32 0.65 5.45
C ILE A 67 -3.12 -0.87 5.54
N GLY A 68 -2.24 -1.35 6.41
CA GLY A 68 -2.03 -2.78 6.63
C GLY A 68 -3.30 -3.51 7.08
N VAL A 69 -4.07 -2.90 8.00
CA VAL A 69 -5.35 -3.42 8.48
C VAL A 69 -6.40 -3.42 7.37
N LEU A 70 -6.52 -2.33 6.61
CA LEU A 70 -7.42 -2.27 5.46
C LEU A 70 -7.04 -3.28 4.37
N ASN A 71 -5.75 -3.50 4.12
CA ASN A 71 -5.28 -4.51 3.18
C ASN A 71 -5.66 -5.92 3.63
N TYR A 72 -5.50 -6.20 4.91
CA TYR A 72 -5.86 -7.50 5.47
C TYR A 72 -7.37 -7.74 5.43
N LEU A 73 -8.18 -6.75 5.80
CA LEU A 73 -9.65 -6.84 5.82
C LEU A 73 -10.25 -6.94 4.41
N ASN A 74 -9.82 -6.07 3.50
CA ASN A 74 -10.36 -5.99 2.14
C ASN A 74 -9.65 -6.93 1.16
N LYS A 75 -8.67 -7.72 1.64
CA LYS A 75 -7.80 -8.59 0.82
C LYS A 75 -7.21 -7.84 -0.37
N ILE A 76 -6.83 -6.58 -0.15
CA ILE A 76 -6.27 -5.73 -1.19
C ILE A 76 -4.86 -6.22 -1.48
N VAL A 77 -4.64 -6.71 -2.70
CA VAL A 77 -3.30 -6.93 -3.22
C VAL A 77 -2.65 -5.56 -3.37
N GLN A 78 -1.47 -5.38 -2.78
CA GLN A 78 -0.78 -4.11 -2.93
C GLN A 78 -0.39 -3.90 -4.40
N PRO A 79 -0.61 -2.71 -4.96
CA PRO A 79 -0.16 -2.42 -6.30
C PRO A 79 1.38 -2.54 -6.35
N PRO A 80 1.95 -3.10 -7.44
CA PRO A 80 3.40 -3.15 -7.62
C PRO A 80 3.99 -1.74 -7.58
N ASN A 81 5.27 -1.61 -7.23
CA ASN A 81 5.92 -0.31 -7.27
C ASN A 81 5.97 0.21 -8.72
N ALA A 82 6.16 1.52 -8.94
CA ALA A 82 6.13 2.10 -10.28
C ALA A 82 7.18 1.47 -11.24
N GLN A 83 8.32 1.03 -10.73
CA GLN A 83 9.38 0.35 -11.51
C GLN A 83 8.99 -1.09 -11.88
N GLU A 84 8.40 -1.84 -10.94
CA GLU A 84 7.85 -3.18 -11.15
C GLU A 84 6.66 -3.13 -12.12
N ALA A 85 5.80 -2.12 -11.99
CA ALA A 85 4.69 -1.89 -12.90
C ALA A 85 5.17 -1.58 -14.32
N TRP A 86 6.24 -0.79 -14.46
CA TRP A 86 6.89 -0.55 -15.76
C TRP A 86 7.51 -1.83 -16.34
N ALA A 87 8.22 -2.62 -15.53
CA ALA A 87 8.82 -3.88 -15.97
C ALA A 87 7.75 -4.88 -16.45
N ALA A 88 6.66 -5.02 -15.70
CA ALA A 88 5.51 -5.83 -16.09
C ALA A 88 4.85 -5.31 -17.37
N TYR A 89 4.72 -3.99 -17.53
CA TYR A 89 4.20 -3.36 -18.74
C TYR A 89 5.07 -3.67 -19.97
N VAL A 90 6.39 -3.51 -19.88
CA VAL A 90 7.33 -3.85 -20.97
C VAL A 90 7.24 -5.33 -21.32
N GLY A 91 7.14 -6.22 -20.33
CA GLY A 91 6.96 -7.65 -20.53
C GLY A 91 5.67 -7.99 -21.29
N ILE A 92 4.55 -7.35 -20.94
CA ILE A 92 3.26 -7.52 -21.63
C ILE A 92 3.36 -7.04 -23.08
N MET A 93 3.93 -5.87 -23.32
CA MET A 93 4.09 -5.32 -24.68
C MET A 93 4.99 -6.19 -25.55
N ALA A 94 6.09 -6.74 -24.99
CA ALA A 94 6.96 -7.66 -25.70
C ALA A 94 6.24 -8.98 -26.04
N ALA A 95 5.43 -9.51 -25.13
CA ALA A 95 4.64 -10.72 -25.37
C ALA A 95 3.58 -10.50 -26.48
N VAL A 96 2.88 -9.36 -26.44
CA VAL A 96 1.91 -8.97 -27.47
C VAL A 96 2.57 -8.82 -28.84
N ASN A 97 3.73 -8.15 -28.92
CA ASN A 97 4.48 -7.98 -30.17
C ASN A 97 4.99 -9.32 -30.74
N ASN A 98 5.31 -10.28 -29.87
CA ASN A 98 5.75 -11.61 -30.25
C ASN A 98 4.59 -12.60 -30.51
N GLY A 99 3.34 -12.16 -30.40
CA GLY A 99 2.16 -13.01 -30.56
C GLY A 99 1.98 -14.07 -29.47
N ALA A 100 2.67 -13.93 -28.34
CA ALA A 100 2.62 -14.86 -27.22
C ALA A 100 1.52 -14.45 -26.23
N SER A 101 0.70 -15.41 -25.79
CA SER A 101 -0.23 -15.22 -24.69
C SER A 101 0.54 -15.09 -23.36
N SER A 102 0.54 -13.89 -22.78
CA SER A 102 1.09 -13.69 -21.44
C SER A 102 0.08 -14.16 -20.39
N ASP A 103 0.43 -15.18 -19.60
CA ASP A 103 -0.33 -15.63 -18.41
C ASP A 103 -0.22 -14.64 -17.22
N TYR A 104 0.26 -13.42 -17.47
CA TYR A 104 0.42 -12.41 -16.43
C TYR A 104 -0.93 -11.74 -16.14
N SER A 105 -1.54 -12.07 -15.01
CA SER A 105 -2.72 -11.37 -14.49
C SER A 105 -2.29 -10.01 -13.93
N PRO A 106 -2.48 -8.89 -14.66
CA PRO A 106 -1.94 -7.61 -14.23
C PRO A 106 -2.80 -7.03 -13.11
N HIS A 107 -2.17 -6.39 -12.13
CA HIS A 107 -2.89 -5.69 -11.06
C HIS A 107 -3.88 -4.67 -11.65
N PRO A 108 -5.09 -4.47 -11.07
CA PRO A 108 -6.10 -3.56 -11.62
C PRO A 108 -5.60 -2.14 -11.90
N VAL A 109 -4.67 -1.63 -11.08
CA VAL A 109 -4.00 -0.33 -11.27
C VAL A 109 -3.16 -0.30 -12.55
N LEU A 110 -2.49 -1.40 -12.88
CA LEU A 110 -1.69 -1.53 -14.11
C LEU A 110 -2.61 -1.61 -15.33
N VAL A 111 -3.72 -2.35 -15.25
CA VAL A 111 -4.75 -2.37 -16.30
C VAL A 111 -5.37 -0.99 -16.53
N ALA A 112 -5.68 -0.26 -15.46
CA ALA A 112 -6.19 1.11 -15.55
C ALA A 112 -5.17 2.09 -16.16
N THR A 113 -3.89 1.90 -15.84
CA THR A 113 -2.78 2.69 -16.40
C THR A 113 -2.59 2.38 -17.89
N MET A 114 -2.61 1.10 -18.29
CA MET A 114 -2.55 0.69 -19.70
C MET A 114 -3.73 1.22 -20.52
N LYS A 115 -4.95 1.16 -19.98
CA LYS A 115 -6.14 1.75 -20.63
C LYS A 115 -6.01 3.26 -20.79
N ALA A 116 -5.43 3.96 -19.80
CA ALA A 116 -5.22 5.40 -19.85
C ALA A 116 -4.13 5.81 -20.87
N LEU A 117 -3.14 4.95 -21.11
CA LEU A 117 -2.06 5.19 -22.08
C LEU A 117 -2.48 4.88 -23.54
N GLY A 118 -3.50 4.04 -23.76
CA GLY A 118 -4.16 3.87 -25.06
C GLY A 118 -3.22 3.43 -26.21
N LYS A 119 -3.64 3.70 -27.47
CA LYS A 119 -2.95 3.31 -28.73
C LYS A 119 -1.49 3.78 -28.88
N GLY A 120 -0.96 4.61 -27.97
CA GLY A 120 0.46 4.97 -27.89
C GLY A 120 1.35 3.90 -27.25
N ALA A 121 0.73 2.90 -26.59
CA ALA A 121 1.39 1.81 -25.89
C ALA A 121 2.35 0.97 -26.75
N GLY A 122 2.04 0.81 -28.04
CA GLY A 122 2.79 -0.01 -29.00
C GLY A 122 4.15 0.53 -29.43
N ASN A 123 4.45 1.81 -29.16
CA ASN A 123 5.63 2.51 -29.67
C ASN A 123 6.52 3.10 -28.56
N LEU A 124 6.39 2.63 -27.32
CA LEU A 124 7.13 3.17 -26.18
C LEU A 124 8.55 2.59 -26.15
N SER A 125 9.49 3.33 -26.74
CA SER A 125 10.91 2.94 -26.86
C SER A 125 11.85 3.86 -26.08
N ALA A 126 11.35 4.92 -25.42
CA ALA A 126 12.22 5.94 -24.83
C ALA A 126 12.11 6.05 -23.30
N GLN A 127 13.21 6.46 -22.65
CA GLN A 127 13.24 6.86 -21.22
C GLN A 127 12.23 7.98 -20.89
N TYR A 128 11.84 8.78 -21.87
CA TYR A 128 10.83 9.83 -21.71
C TYR A 128 9.44 9.24 -21.43
N ASP A 129 9.14 8.10 -22.06
CA ASP A 129 7.89 7.37 -21.90
C ASP A 129 7.78 6.70 -20.52
N ARG A 130 8.91 6.28 -19.94
CA ARG A 130 8.96 5.73 -18.58
C ARG A 130 8.51 6.77 -17.55
N LYS A 131 8.95 8.02 -17.66
CA LYS A 131 8.52 9.09 -16.75
C LYS A 131 7.03 9.42 -16.91
N GLN A 132 6.52 9.36 -18.15
CA GLN A 132 5.11 9.56 -18.42
C GLN A 132 4.26 8.41 -17.87
N PHE A 133 4.72 7.17 -18.01
CA PHE A 133 4.10 5.99 -17.40
C PHE A 133 4.09 6.08 -15.88
N GLU A 134 5.24 6.39 -15.26
CA GLU A 134 5.37 6.54 -13.81
C GLU A 134 4.41 7.64 -13.30
N SER A 135 4.29 8.78 -13.99
CA SER A 135 3.36 9.86 -13.61
C SER A 135 1.88 9.46 -13.71
N VAL A 136 1.49 8.73 -14.78
CA VAL A 136 0.10 8.23 -14.94
C VAL A 136 -0.18 7.13 -13.93
N TYR A 137 0.80 6.25 -13.69
CA TYR A 137 0.72 5.18 -12.70
C TYR A 137 0.57 5.75 -11.29
N ASP A 138 1.38 6.73 -10.90
CA ASP A 138 1.28 7.41 -9.60
C ASP A 138 -0.08 8.08 -9.42
N SER A 139 -0.61 8.70 -10.48
CA SER A 139 -1.95 9.30 -10.44
C SER A 139 -3.05 8.25 -10.25
N LYS A 140 -2.93 7.08 -10.88
CA LYS A 140 -3.88 5.96 -10.74
C LYS A 140 -3.73 5.23 -9.41
N LEU A 141 -2.50 5.09 -8.92
CA LEU A 141 -2.18 4.56 -7.62
C LEU A 141 -2.73 5.48 -6.51
N ARG A 142 -2.63 6.80 -6.68
CA ARG A 142 -3.26 7.77 -5.77
C ARG A 142 -4.79 7.69 -5.81
N GLN A 143 -5.39 7.53 -6.99
CA GLN A 143 -6.86 7.31 -7.11
C GLN A 143 -7.28 6.01 -6.42
N PHE A 144 -6.54 4.93 -6.62
CA PHE A 144 -6.78 3.65 -5.95
C PHE A 144 -6.61 3.76 -4.44
N GLN A 145 -5.60 4.51 -3.97
CA GLN A 145 -5.38 4.76 -2.56
C GLN A 145 -6.50 5.63 -1.96
N LEU A 146 -6.99 6.64 -2.67
CA LEU A 146 -8.12 7.45 -2.24
C LEU A 146 -9.43 6.65 -2.21
N GLN A 147 -9.65 5.74 -3.16
CA GLN A 147 -10.86 4.91 -3.19
C GLN A 147 -10.86 3.80 -2.14
N ASN A 148 -9.69 3.24 -1.79
CA ASN A 148 -9.59 2.13 -0.85
C ASN A 148 -9.19 2.53 0.58
N TYR A 149 -8.47 3.65 0.73
CA TYR A 149 -7.97 4.13 2.03
C TYR A 149 -8.40 5.57 2.34
N GLY A 150 -8.92 6.32 1.37
CA GLY A 150 -9.53 7.63 1.62
C GLY A 150 -10.81 7.43 2.40
N THR A 151 -10.87 8.01 3.59
CA THR A 151 -12.13 8.21 4.30
C THR A 151 -12.87 9.39 3.68
N ASP A 152 -14.19 9.24 3.51
CA ASP A 152 -15.11 10.39 3.49
C ASP A 152 -14.98 11.20 4.78
#